data_AF-K9UMV1-F1
#
_entry.id   AF-K9UMV1-F1
#
_cell.length_a   1.000
_cell.length_b   1.000
_cell.length_c   1.000
_cell.angle_alpha   90.00
_cell.angle_beta   90.00
_cell.angle_gamma   90.00
#
_symmetry.space_group_name_H-M   'P 1'
#
loop_
_entity.id
_entity.type
_entity.pdbx_description
1 polymer ?
#
loop_
_entity_poly.entity_id
_entity_poly.type
_entity_poly.pdbx_seq_one_letter_code
_entity_poly.pdbx_strand_id
1 'polypeptide(L)'
;MRTARSKVNHNFKVFRYSHEVRYLQIDGNTFDSVAIAGNEFVVIYDLDIGMSLDEYVDIMAVGNICLDSAHFGNFNVTIYSLFLKKITVIFEVQRWYSHAGAKLRQQMGLGELVVTTQLAYTQIATKLVNDDEFEMEIPSRIDRIDLEQLIFNSDCDTCFQ
;
A
#
# COMPACT_ATOMS: atom_id res chain seq x y z
N MET A 1 13.95 25.03 -32.12
CA MET A 1 13.12 25.60 -31.04
C MET A 1 12.80 24.47 -30.07
N ARG A 2 13.49 24.39 -28.93
CA ARG A 2 13.27 23.36 -27.90
C ARG A 2 12.14 23.84 -26.99
N THR A 3 11.00 23.15 -27.00
CA THR A 3 9.91 23.38 -26.05
C THR A 3 10.34 22.91 -24.67
N ALA A 4 10.28 23.82 -23.70
CA ALA A 4 10.57 23.56 -22.30
C ALA A 4 9.62 22.47 -21.77
N ARG A 5 10.16 21.36 -21.28
CA ARG A 5 9.41 20.43 -20.43
C ARG A 5 9.12 21.14 -19.12
N SER A 6 7.84 21.35 -18.80
CA SER A 6 7.45 21.83 -17.48
C SER A 6 7.87 20.78 -16.45
N LYS A 7 8.64 21.18 -15.45
CA LYS A 7 8.86 20.36 -14.25
C LYS A 7 7.51 20.20 -13.55
N VAL A 8 6.99 18.98 -13.52
CA VAL A 8 5.82 18.66 -12.72
C VAL A 8 6.34 18.42 -11.30
N ASN A 9 6.00 19.31 -10.37
CA ASN A 9 6.27 19.09 -8.96
C ASN A 9 5.19 18.14 -8.43
N HIS A 10 5.59 16.92 -8.06
CA HIS A 10 4.70 15.93 -7.46
C HIS A 10 4.78 16.04 -5.94
N ASN A 11 3.64 16.31 -5.28
CA ASN A 11 3.54 16.37 -3.82
C ASN A 11 2.95 15.06 -3.30
N PHE A 12 3.73 14.29 -2.54
CA PHE A 12 3.28 13.07 -1.86
C PHE A 12 2.89 13.39 -0.41
N LYS A 13 1.84 12.73 0.11
CA LYS A 13 1.35 12.91 1.48
C LYS A 13 1.74 11.72 2.34
N VAL A 14 2.61 11.96 3.32
CA VAL A 14 2.90 11.01 4.40
C VAL A 14 2.27 11.54 5.69
N PHE A 15 1.54 10.68 6.38
CA PHE A 15 0.86 11.03 7.63
C PHE A 15 1.72 10.58 8.81
N ARG A 16 2.02 11.51 9.73
CA ARG A 16 2.62 11.24 11.04
C ARG A 16 1.59 11.55 12.12
N TYR A 17 1.30 10.59 13.00
CA TYR A 17 0.41 10.80 14.14
C TYR A 17 1.20 11.29 15.35
N SER A 18 1.62 12.56 15.30
CA SER A 18 1.72 13.49 16.44
C SER A 18 2.31 14.82 15.92
N HIS A 19 1.44 15.79 15.66
CA HIS A 19 1.71 17.23 15.51
C HIS A 19 2.45 17.79 14.28
N GLU A 20 2.92 17.01 13.30
CA GLU A 20 3.50 17.61 12.08
C GLU A 20 3.26 16.76 10.82
N VAL A 21 2.43 17.27 9.90
CA VAL A 21 2.31 16.72 8.53
C VAL A 21 3.49 17.26 7.73
N ARG A 22 4.46 16.40 7.40
CA ARG A 22 5.58 16.75 6.51
C ARG A 22 5.30 16.24 5.11
N TYR A 23 5.34 17.16 4.16
CA TYR A 23 5.33 16.82 2.74
C TYR A 23 6.73 16.34 2.37
N LEU A 24 6.82 15.15 1.80
CA LEU A 24 8.07 14.70 1.18
C LEU A 24 8.24 15.49 -0.12
N GLN A 25 9.23 16.38 -0.13
CA GLN A 25 9.63 17.12 -1.31
C GLN A 25 10.64 16.28 -2.08
N ILE A 26 10.22 15.76 -3.24
CA ILE A 26 11.13 15.07 -4.18
C ILE A 26 11.91 16.16 -4.91
N ASP A 27 13.17 16.39 -4.54
CA ASP A 27 14.04 17.31 -5.25
C ASP A 27 14.79 16.57 -6.36
N GLY A 28 14.63 17.01 -7.61
CA GLY A 28 15.34 16.45 -8.75
C GLY A 28 14.99 15.01 -9.16
N ASN A 29 13.77 14.53 -8.86
CA ASN A 29 13.31 13.14 -9.07
C ASN A 29 13.94 12.07 -8.16
N THR A 30 14.76 12.44 -7.18
CA THR A 30 15.38 11.49 -6.25
C THR A 30 14.65 11.48 -4.92
N PHE A 31 14.17 10.29 -4.52
CA PHE A 31 13.61 10.05 -3.19
C PHE A 31 14.72 9.70 -2.19
N ASP A 32 14.76 10.39 -1.05
CA ASP A 32 15.66 10.06 0.07
C ASP A 32 14.87 9.38 1.20
N SER A 33 14.91 8.05 1.23
CA SER A 33 14.24 7.23 2.24
C SER A 33 14.74 7.49 3.67
N VAL A 34 15.97 7.99 3.82
CA VAL A 34 16.58 8.30 5.12
C VAL A 34 15.81 9.40 5.85
N ALA A 35 15.19 10.31 5.10
CA ALA A 35 14.40 11.41 5.67
C ALA A 35 13.17 10.95 6.45
N ILE A 36 12.65 9.75 6.17
CA ILE A 36 11.47 9.19 6.84
C ILE A 36 11.76 7.96 7.70
N ALA A 37 12.92 7.33 7.56
CA ALA A 37 13.30 6.13 8.30
C ALA A 37 13.39 6.35 9.84
N GLY A 38 13.54 7.59 10.29
CA GLY A 38 13.57 7.94 11.72
C GLY A 38 12.20 8.22 12.36
N ASN A 39 11.10 8.06 11.61
CA ASN A 39 9.76 8.25 12.15
C ASN A 39 9.31 7.01 12.92
N GLU A 40 8.63 7.23 14.05
CA GLU A 40 8.01 6.17 14.85
C GLU A 40 6.92 5.42 14.06
N PHE A 41 6.23 6.14 13.17
CA PHE A 41 5.18 5.59 12.33
C PHE A 41 5.09 6.28 10.97
N VAL A 42 4.99 5.50 9.90
CA VAL A 42 4.92 5.98 8.52
C VAL A 42 3.72 5.36 7.80
N VAL A 43 2.81 6.24 7.36
CA VAL A 43 1.70 5.88 6.45
C VAL A 43 2.03 6.32 5.03
N ILE A 44 2.00 5.38 4.09
CA ILE A 44 2.24 5.63 2.67
C ILE A 44 0.91 5.64 1.94
N TYR A 45 0.63 6.74 1.24
CA TYR A 45 -0.46 6.83 0.27
C TYR A 45 0.12 6.61 -1.13
N ASP A 46 -0.32 5.55 -1.81
CA ASP A 46 0.30 5.11 -3.06
C ASP A 46 -0.06 6.00 -4.26
N LEU A 47 0.98 6.53 -4.92
CA LEU A 47 0.93 7.12 -6.26
C LEU A 47 2.24 6.75 -7.01
N ASP A 48 2.27 5.64 -7.73
CA ASP A 48 3.45 5.15 -8.50
C ASP A 48 3.90 6.07 -9.68
N ILE A 49 3.34 7.26 -9.85
CA ILE A 49 3.54 8.10 -11.01
C ILE A 49 4.95 8.73 -10.99
N GLY A 50 5.83 8.18 -11.85
CA GLY A 50 7.13 8.77 -12.19
C GLY A 50 8.33 8.26 -11.38
N MET A 51 8.14 7.23 -10.55
CA MET A 51 9.22 6.56 -9.80
C MET A 51 9.73 5.33 -10.56
N SER A 52 11.01 4.99 -10.36
CA SER A 52 11.51 3.66 -10.73
C SER A 52 10.95 2.59 -9.80
N LEU A 53 11.03 1.32 -10.23
CA LEU A 53 10.58 0.20 -9.41
C LEU A 53 11.36 0.09 -8.09
N ASP A 54 12.68 0.27 -8.14
CA ASP A 54 13.53 0.18 -6.96
C ASP A 54 13.18 1.27 -5.93
N GLU A 55 12.97 2.50 -6.39
CA GLU A 55 12.52 3.61 -5.52
C GLU A 55 11.15 3.33 -4.89
N TYR A 56 10.21 2.78 -5.67
CA TYR A 56 8.89 2.42 -5.18
C TYR A 56 8.97 1.34 -4.08
N VAL A 57 9.78 0.29 -4.31
CA VAL A 57 9.99 -0.79 -3.35
C VAL A 57 10.67 -0.26 -2.08
N ASP A 58 11.68 0.60 -2.20
CA ASP A 58 12.37 1.21 -1.07
C ASP A 58 11.43 2.09 -0.23
N ILE A 59 10.56 2.87 -0.87
CA ILE A 59 9.53 3.65 -0.19
C ILE A 59 8.60 2.72 0.60
N MET A 60 8.02 1.73 -0.06
CA MET A 60 7.11 0.78 0.58
C MET A 60 7.77 0.02 1.73
N ALA A 61 9.06 -0.31 1.61
CA ALA A 61 9.81 -1.02 2.64
C ALA A 61 9.94 -0.22 3.94
N VAL A 62 9.99 1.11 3.88
CA VAL A 62 10.07 1.99 5.06
C VAL A 62 8.68 2.23 5.70
N GLY A 63 7.59 2.09 4.96
CA GLY A 63 6.24 2.27 5.50
C GLY A 63 5.84 1.20 6.51
N ASN A 64 5.07 1.60 7.54
CA ASN A 64 4.36 0.67 8.42
C ASN A 64 3.06 0.20 7.75
N ILE A 65 2.31 1.16 7.20
CA ILE A 65 1.02 0.93 6.56
C ILE A 65 1.01 1.53 5.15
N CYS A 66 0.44 0.78 4.22
CA CYS A 66 0.03 1.27 2.92
C CYS A 66 -1.48 1.52 2.88
N LEU A 67 -1.87 2.67 2.38
CA LEU A 67 -3.26 3.06 2.14
C LEU A 67 -3.50 3.03 0.64
N ASP A 68 -4.24 2.02 0.16
CA ASP A 68 -4.54 1.86 -1.26
C ASP A 68 -5.45 2.98 -1.75
N SER A 69 -5.19 3.45 -2.97
CA SER A 69 -5.97 4.54 -3.57
C SER A 69 -7.18 4.01 -4.35
N ALA A 70 -8.36 4.55 -4.05
CA ALA A 70 -9.49 4.48 -4.99
C ALA A 70 -9.25 5.49 -6.15
N HIS A 71 -9.60 5.26 -7.41
CA HIS A 71 -10.39 4.18 -8.02
C HIS A 71 -9.57 3.23 -8.91
N PHE A 72 -8.25 3.38 -8.98
CA PHE A 72 -7.38 2.56 -9.86
C PHE A 72 -6.20 1.92 -9.10
N GLY A 73 -6.19 1.97 -7.77
CA GLY A 73 -5.41 1.06 -6.94
C GLY A 73 -6.11 -0.28 -6.82
N ASN A 74 -5.37 -1.31 -6.39
CA ASN A 74 -5.85 -2.55 -5.76
C ASN A 74 -4.92 -3.74 -6.02
N PHE A 75 -4.33 -3.88 -7.22
CA PHE A 75 -3.59 -5.11 -7.54
C PHE A 75 -2.09 -4.98 -7.25
N ASN A 76 -1.39 -4.06 -7.92
CA ASN A 76 0.06 -3.93 -7.77
C ASN A 76 0.45 -3.63 -6.32
N VAL A 77 -0.22 -2.67 -5.69
CA VAL A 77 -0.03 -2.30 -4.28
C VAL A 77 -0.24 -3.51 -3.36
N THR A 78 -1.27 -4.32 -3.62
CA THR A 78 -1.52 -5.55 -2.85
C THR A 78 -0.37 -6.53 -3.03
N ILE A 79 0.09 -6.79 -4.27
CA ILE A 79 1.19 -7.73 -4.50
C ILE A 79 2.49 -7.25 -3.84
N TYR A 80 2.88 -5.98 -4.02
CA TYR A 80 4.10 -5.45 -3.41
C TYR A 80 4.03 -5.40 -1.89
N SER A 81 2.88 -5.03 -1.33
CA SER A 81 2.71 -5.06 0.12
C SER A 81 2.77 -6.46 0.68
N LEU A 82 2.26 -7.48 -0.02
CA LEU A 82 2.40 -8.87 0.41
C LEU A 82 3.85 -9.34 0.32
N PHE A 83 4.55 -9.02 -0.77
CA PHE A 83 5.98 -9.31 -0.93
C PHE A 83 6.82 -8.68 0.18
N LEU A 84 6.52 -7.43 0.55
CA LEU A 84 7.22 -6.66 1.59
C LEU A 84 6.64 -6.88 3.00
N LYS A 85 5.65 -7.76 3.14
CA LYS A 85 4.98 -8.09 4.41
C LYS A 85 4.40 -6.86 5.12
N LYS A 86 3.86 -5.93 4.34
CA LYS A 86 3.26 -4.68 4.78
C LYS A 86 1.75 -4.78 4.93
N ILE A 87 1.24 -4.05 5.92
CA ILE A 87 -0.18 -3.86 6.14
C ILE A 87 -0.70 -2.96 5.03
N THR A 88 -1.74 -3.41 4.33
CA THR A 88 -2.43 -2.57 3.32
C THR A 88 -3.91 -2.58 3.57
N VAL A 89 -4.48 -1.38 3.69
CA VAL A 89 -5.93 -1.20 3.72
C VAL A 89 -6.41 -1.01 2.29
N ILE A 90 -7.32 -1.87 1.87
CA ILE A 90 -7.93 -1.85 0.54
C ILE A 90 -9.27 -1.12 0.59
N PHE A 91 -9.44 -0.12 -0.27
CA PHE A 91 -10.75 0.46 -0.55
C PHE A 91 -11.35 -0.21 -1.79
N GLU A 92 -12.25 -1.17 -1.57
CA GLU A 92 -12.99 -1.85 -2.62
C GLU A 92 -14.14 -0.97 -3.16
N VAL A 93 -14.13 -0.74 -4.48
CA VAL A 93 -15.19 -0.01 -5.20
C VAL A 93 -15.99 -0.97 -6.10
N GLN A 94 -17.15 -0.55 -6.59
CA GLN A 94 -18.00 -1.34 -7.49
C GLN A 94 -17.45 -1.39 -8.93
N ARG A 95 -16.22 -1.87 -9.10
CA ARG A 95 -15.54 -2.04 -10.38
C ARG A 95 -14.73 -3.33 -10.35
N TRP A 96 -14.76 -4.10 -11.44
CA TRP A 96 -14.18 -5.44 -11.51
C TRP A 96 -12.70 -5.49 -11.08
N TYR A 97 -11.91 -4.49 -11.47
CA TYR A 97 -10.47 -4.42 -11.17
C TYR A 97 -10.18 -4.21 -9.68
N SER A 98 -11.14 -3.66 -8.93
CA SER A 98 -11.01 -3.41 -7.50
C SER A 98 -11.22 -4.68 -6.68
N HIS A 99 -11.96 -5.65 -7.23
CA HIS A 99 -12.27 -6.91 -6.57
C HIS A 99 -11.06 -7.87 -6.51
N ALA A 100 -10.08 -7.75 -7.40
CA ALA A 100 -8.96 -8.69 -7.45
C ALA A 100 -8.11 -8.64 -6.16
N GLY A 101 -7.65 -7.45 -5.76
CA GLY A 101 -6.89 -7.27 -4.51
C GLY A 101 -7.73 -7.60 -3.27
N ALA A 102 -8.99 -7.16 -3.26
CA ALA A 102 -9.95 -7.46 -2.19
C ALA A 102 -10.16 -8.97 -1.99
N LYS A 103 -10.38 -9.72 -3.08
CA LYS A 103 -10.58 -11.18 -3.04
C LYS A 103 -9.33 -11.91 -2.57
N LEU A 104 -8.16 -11.51 -3.05
CA LEU A 104 -6.90 -12.08 -2.59
C LEU A 104 -6.72 -11.88 -1.07
N ARG A 105 -6.93 -10.66 -0.56
CA ARG A 105 -6.87 -10.38 0.89
C ARG A 105 -7.90 -11.21 1.68
N GLN A 106 -9.11 -11.37 1.18
CA GLN A 106 -10.13 -12.22 1.80
C GLN A 106 -9.69 -13.69 1.86
N GLN A 107 -9.15 -14.25 0.77
CA GLN A 107 -8.67 -15.63 0.71
C GLN A 107 -7.48 -15.89 1.65
N MET A 108 -6.68 -14.85 1.88
CA MET A 108 -5.57 -14.84 2.83
C MET A 108 -6.01 -14.70 4.29
N GLY A 109 -7.32 -14.63 4.55
CA GLY A 109 -7.88 -14.41 5.87
C GLY A 109 -7.62 -13.01 6.41
N LEU A 110 -7.36 -12.01 5.56
CA LEU A 110 -7.12 -10.59 5.90
C LEU A 110 -8.26 -9.69 5.40
N GLY A 111 -9.48 -10.22 5.35
CA GLY A 111 -10.66 -9.54 4.80
C GLY A 111 -11.09 -8.30 5.58
N GLU A 112 -10.71 -8.17 6.85
CA GLU A 112 -10.97 -6.99 7.69
C GLU A 112 -10.21 -5.74 7.24
N LEU A 113 -9.17 -5.90 6.41
CA LEU A 113 -8.45 -4.78 5.79
C LEU A 113 -9.10 -4.34 4.48
N VAL A 114 -10.17 -5.01 4.03
CA VAL A 114 -10.94 -4.67 2.84
C VAL A 114 -12.20 -3.94 3.27
N VAL A 115 -12.34 -2.69 2.84
CA VAL A 115 -13.47 -1.83 3.21
C VAL A 115 -14.11 -1.22 1.97
N THR A 116 -15.41 -0.94 2.06
CA THR A 116 -16.21 -0.41 0.93
C THR A 116 -16.77 0.99 1.19
N THR A 117 -16.43 1.58 2.34
CA THR A 117 -16.87 2.94 2.71
C THR A 117 -15.70 3.77 3.22
N GLN A 118 -15.75 5.07 2.96
CA GLN A 118 -14.72 6.00 3.43
C GLN A 118 -14.63 6.05 4.96
N LEU A 119 -15.77 5.92 5.66
CA LEU A 119 -15.81 5.88 7.11
C LEU A 119 -15.05 4.66 7.65
N ALA A 120 -15.33 3.47 7.12
CA ALA A 120 -14.63 2.24 7.51
C ALA A 120 -13.13 2.32 7.17
N TYR A 121 -12.78 2.90 6.02
CA TYR A 121 -11.38 3.15 5.63
C TYR A 121 -10.64 4.05 6.61
N THR A 122 -11.31 5.11 7.07
CA THR A 122 -10.74 6.02 8.07
C THR A 122 -10.62 5.33 9.43
N GLN A 123 -11.64 4.56 9.83
CA GLN A 123 -11.66 3.85 11.10
C GLN A 123 -10.57 2.78 11.18
N ILE A 124 -10.38 1.97 10.14
CA ILE A 124 -9.35 0.93 10.14
C ILE A 124 -7.95 1.54 10.08
N ALA A 125 -7.73 2.58 9.26
CA ALA A 125 -6.47 3.29 9.23
C ALA A 125 -6.15 3.92 10.59
N THR A 126 -7.14 4.53 11.24
CA THR A 126 -6.98 5.10 12.58
C THR A 126 -6.72 4.00 13.61
N LYS A 127 -7.41 2.86 13.53
CA LYS A 127 -7.19 1.73 14.44
C LYS A 127 -5.74 1.25 14.33
N LEU A 128 -5.26 0.97 13.13
CA LEU A 128 -3.89 0.49 12.92
C LEU A 128 -2.80 1.49 13.39
N VAL A 129 -3.12 2.78 13.48
CA VAL A 129 -2.20 3.80 14.00
C VAL A 129 -2.21 3.90 15.52
N ASN A 130 -3.32 3.54 16.18
CA ASN A 130 -3.51 3.78 17.62
C ASN A 130 -3.62 2.49 18.45
N ASP A 131 -3.56 1.33 17.81
CA ASP A 131 -3.72 0.00 18.41
C ASP A 131 -2.51 -0.85 18.01
N ASP A 132 -1.43 -0.76 18.81
CA ASP A 132 -0.17 -1.45 18.56
C ASP A 132 -0.35 -2.98 18.50
N GLU A 133 -1.27 -3.54 19.29
CA GLU A 133 -1.54 -4.97 19.27
C GLU A 133 -2.14 -5.38 17.93
N PHE A 134 -3.12 -4.62 17.45
CA PHE A 134 -3.71 -4.84 16.13
C PHE A 134 -2.72 -4.59 14.99
N GLU A 135 -1.85 -3.59 15.11
CA GLU A 135 -0.80 -3.30 14.13
C GLU A 135 0.21 -4.46 14.05
N MET A 136 0.66 -5.00 15.18
CA MET A 136 1.64 -6.09 15.23
C MET A 136 1.05 -7.46 14.84
N GLU A 137 -0.25 -7.69 15.08
CA GLU A 137 -0.93 -8.94 14.74
C GLU A 137 -0.94 -9.19 13.22
N ILE A 138 -1.18 -8.15 12.42
CA ILE A 138 -1.39 -8.29 10.98
C ILE A 138 -0.11 -8.76 10.25
N PRO A 139 1.09 -8.15 10.43
CA PRO A 139 2.34 -8.66 9.86
C PRO A 139 2.62 -10.10 10.31
N SER A 140 2.36 -10.43 11.57
CA SER A 140 2.53 -11.80 12.09
C SER A 140 1.64 -12.82 11.38
N ARG A 141 0.46 -12.40 10.91
CA ARG A 141 -0.43 -13.23 10.08
C ARG A 141 0.07 -13.31 8.64
N ILE A 142 0.50 -12.19 8.06
CA ILE A 142 1.07 -12.16 6.71
C ILE A 142 2.30 -13.08 6.61
N ASP A 143 3.16 -13.09 7.63
CA ASP A 143 4.36 -13.93 7.71
C ASP A 143 4.08 -15.44 7.67
N ARG A 144 2.89 -15.86 8.09
CA ARG A 144 2.48 -17.26 8.11
C ARG A 144 1.85 -17.72 6.81
N ILE A 145 1.62 -16.81 5.87
CA ILE A 145 0.99 -17.14 4.60
C ILE A 145 2.07 -17.59 3.63
N ASP A 146 1.96 -18.84 3.18
CA ASP A 146 2.71 -19.32 2.03
C ASP A 146 2.09 -18.74 0.75
N LEU A 147 2.62 -17.60 0.31
CA LEU A 147 2.17 -16.91 -0.91
C LEU A 147 2.37 -17.78 -2.16
N GLU A 148 3.45 -18.55 -2.22
CA GLU A 148 3.72 -19.41 -3.37
C GLU A 148 2.67 -20.51 -3.46
N GLN A 149 2.38 -21.19 -2.35
CA GLN A 149 1.33 -22.20 -2.30
C GLN A 149 -0.04 -21.61 -2.61
N LEU A 150 -0.37 -20.44 -2.06
CA LEU A 150 -1.69 -19.83 -2.23
C LEU A 150 -1.94 -19.35 -3.68
N ILE A 151 -0.90 -18.87 -4.37
CA ILE A 151 -1.00 -18.34 -5.74
C ILE A 151 -0.83 -19.44 -6.79
N PHE A 152 0.13 -20.37 -6.62
CA PHE A 152 0.54 -21.29 -7.68
C PHE A 152 0.06 -22.74 -7.52
N ASN A 153 -0.42 -23.17 -6.34
CA ASN A 153 -0.99 -24.51 -6.14
C ASN A 153 -2.53 -24.53 -6.21
N SER A 154 -3.15 -23.53 -6.82
CA SER A 154 -4.53 -23.67 -7.25
C SER A 154 -4.54 -24.57 -8.49
N ASP A 155 -4.79 -25.87 -8.28
CA ASP A 155 -5.09 -26.86 -9.33
C ASP A 155 -6.31 -26.38 -10.14
N CYS A 156 -6.07 -25.48 -11.09
CA CYS A 156 -7.08 -25.01 -12.01
C CYS A 156 -6.81 -25.59 -13.39
N ASP A 157 -7.24 -26.84 -13.57
CA ASP A 157 -7.21 -27.55 -14.86
C ASP A 157 -8.04 -26.87 -15.98
N THR A 158 -8.73 -25.77 -15.68
CA THR A 158 -9.68 -25.11 -16.59
C THR A 158 -9.52 -23.59 -16.71
N CYS A 159 -8.50 -22.97 -16.10
CA CYS A 159 -8.44 -21.50 -16.01
C CYS A 159 -8.10 -20.77 -17.33
N PHE A 160 -7.75 -21.47 -18.42
CA PHE A 160 -7.41 -20.85 -19.71
C PHE A 160 -7.91 -21.64 -20.94
N GLN A 161 -9.09 -22.26 -20.88
CA GLN A 161 -9.77 -22.78 -22.09
C GLN A 161 -10.68 -21.74 -22.73
#